data_AF-A0A7S0FDC8-F1
#
_entry.id   AF-A0A7S0FDC8-F1
#
_cell.length_a   1.000
_cell.length_b   1.000
_cell.length_c   1.000
_cell.angle_alpha   90.00
_cell.angle_beta   90.00
_cell.angle_gamma   90.00
#
_symmetry.space_group_name_H-M   'P 1'
#
loop_
_entity.id
_entity.type
_entity.pdbx_description
1 polymer ?
#
loop_
_entity_poly.entity_id
_entity_poly.type
_entity_poly.pdbx_seq_one_letter_code
_entity_poly.pdbx_strand_id
1 'polypeptide(L)'
;ARATSAEVFAFDLEVVQLAASTSDLEALGNVVAPMLDDRLPLGMTRFDKLFDHVIQSTAQNIVLLTDALVTYGDRGANLTEKLKQLSQDKTIFVLNIGTKVDAELADVIAALGRGRLVSVAVSGKAKFGAKRMNAA
;
A
#
# COMPACT_ATOMS: atom_id res chain seq x y z
N ALA A 1 -21.08 -2.34 1.94
CA ALA A 1 -21.21 -3.52 1.05
C ALA A 1 -20.09 -4.49 1.36
N ARG A 2 -20.32 -5.81 1.30
CA ARG A 2 -19.25 -6.81 1.40
C ARG A 2 -18.51 -6.84 0.06
N ALA A 3 -17.17 -6.86 0.07
CA ALA A 3 -16.40 -7.03 -1.16
C ALA A 3 -16.74 -8.39 -1.79
N THR A 4 -16.96 -8.40 -3.10
CA THR A 4 -17.26 -9.61 -3.89
C THR A 4 -16.04 -10.13 -4.63
N SER A 5 -15.00 -9.31 -4.74
CA SER A 5 -13.70 -9.67 -5.30
C SER A 5 -12.61 -8.76 -4.74
N ALA A 6 -11.37 -9.23 -4.79
CA ALA A 6 -10.19 -8.45 -4.42
C ALA A 6 -9.01 -8.82 -5.32
N GLU A 7 -8.15 -7.83 -5.55
CA GLU A 7 -6.81 -7.97 -6.12
C GLU A 7 -5.80 -7.41 -5.13
N VAL A 8 -4.57 -7.92 -5.16
CA VAL A 8 -3.53 -7.54 -4.20
C VAL A 8 -2.28 -7.16 -4.95
N PHE A 9 -1.71 -6.02 -4.55
CA PHE A 9 -0.48 -5.49 -5.11
C PHE A 9 0.53 -5.23 -4.00
N ALA A 10 1.80 -5.41 -4.31
CA ALA A 10 2.89 -4.84 -3.54
C ALA A 10 3.39 -3.57 -4.23
N PHE A 11 3.82 -2.59 -3.45
CA PHE A 11 4.42 -1.37 -3.98
C PHE A 11 5.74 -1.06 -3.28
N ASP A 12 6.72 -0.61 -4.05
CA ASP A 12 8.00 -0.06 -3.56
C ASP A 12 8.57 0.95 -4.57
N LEU A 13 9.47 0.55 -5.47
CA LEU A 13 9.88 1.31 -6.66
C LEU A 13 8.85 1.19 -7.78
N GLU A 14 8.16 0.05 -7.83
CA GLU A 14 7.14 -0.29 -8.80
C GLU A 14 5.91 -0.87 -8.11
N VAL A 15 4.81 -1.00 -8.84
CA VAL A 15 3.59 -1.66 -8.37
C VAL A 15 3.49 -3.01 -9.06
N VAL A 16 3.52 -4.08 -8.27
CA VAL A 16 3.52 -5.47 -8.75
C VAL A 16 2.28 -6.18 -8.26
N GLN A 17 1.54 -6.83 -9.15
CA GLN A 17 0.39 -7.64 -8.78
C GLN A 17 0.86 -8.93 -8.11
N LEU A 18 0.40 -9.16 -6.88
CA LEU A 18 0.58 -10.41 -6.15
C LEU A 18 -0.58 -11.36 -6.45
N ALA A 19 -1.81 -10.88 -6.37
CA ALA A 19 -2.99 -11.67 -6.67
C ALA A 19 -3.87 -10.94 -7.67
N ALA A 20 -4.21 -11.63 -8.76
CA ALA A 20 -5.24 -11.18 -9.69
C ALA A 20 -6.61 -11.15 -9.01
N SER A 21 -7.54 -10.40 -9.60
CA SER A 21 -8.91 -10.28 -9.07
C SER A 21 -9.55 -11.66 -8.89
N THR A 22 -9.89 -11.99 -7.65
CA THR A 22 -10.52 -13.26 -7.26
C THR A 22 -11.74 -13.02 -6.38
N SER A 23 -12.77 -13.86 -6.54
CA SER A 23 -13.93 -13.92 -5.63
C SER A 23 -13.71 -14.85 -4.44
N ASP A 24 -12.69 -15.71 -4.49
CA ASP A 24 -12.30 -16.56 -3.37
C ASP A 24 -11.41 -15.78 -2.40
N LEU A 25 -12.08 -14.95 -1.58
CA LEU A 25 -11.42 -14.07 -0.63
C LEU A 25 -10.78 -14.83 0.55
N GLU A 26 -11.23 -16.05 0.84
CA GLU A 26 -10.71 -16.87 1.94
C GLU A 26 -9.36 -17.48 1.58
N ALA A 27 -9.16 -17.85 0.31
CA ALA A 27 -7.89 -18.38 -0.18
C ALA A 27 -6.81 -17.31 -0.44
N LEU A 28 -7.17 -16.02 -0.43
CA LEU A 28 -6.28 -14.93 -0.83
C LEU A 28 -4.97 -14.88 -0.02
N GLY A 29 -5.05 -15.14 1.30
CA GLY A 29 -3.87 -15.18 2.16
C GLY A 29 -2.87 -16.27 1.76
N ASN A 30 -3.37 -17.44 1.33
CA ASN A 30 -2.52 -18.57 0.91
C ASN A 30 -1.82 -18.30 -0.42
N VAL A 31 -2.40 -17.46 -1.28
CA VAL A 31 -1.79 -17.03 -2.54
C VAL A 31 -0.75 -15.92 -2.30
N VAL A 32 -1.09 -14.93 -1.47
CA VAL A 32 -0.26 -13.73 -1.28
C VAL A 32 0.95 -13.99 -0.38
N ALA A 33 0.81 -14.80 0.67
CA ALA A 33 1.88 -15.06 1.63
C ALA A 33 3.20 -15.55 1.00
N PRO A 34 3.23 -16.63 0.18
CA PRO A 34 4.48 -17.09 -0.42
C PRO A 34 5.11 -16.03 -1.35
N MET A 35 4.31 -15.25 -2.06
CA MET A 35 4.81 -14.19 -2.95
C MET A 35 5.45 -13.04 -2.18
N LEU A 36 4.95 -12.73 -0.98
CA LEU A 36 5.59 -11.77 -0.08
C LEU A 36 6.90 -12.31 0.51
N ASP A 37 6.96 -13.60 0.88
CA ASP A 37 8.14 -14.23 1.47
C ASP A 37 9.33 -14.36 0.49
N ASP A 38 9.01 -14.46 -0.81
CA ASP A 38 9.98 -14.48 -1.90
C ASP A 38 10.39 -13.08 -2.35
N ARG A 39 9.58 -12.06 -2.05
CA ARG A 39 9.86 -10.68 -2.44
C ARG A 39 10.85 -10.03 -1.49
N LEU A 40 11.98 -9.63 -2.04
CA LEU A 40 12.93 -8.77 -1.34
C LEU A 40 12.44 -7.32 -1.42
N PRO A 41 12.39 -6.56 -0.31
CA PRO A 41 12.05 -5.15 -0.40
C PRO A 41 13.09 -4.43 -1.26
N LEU A 42 12.66 -3.71 -2.29
CA LEU A 42 13.57 -2.96 -3.18
C LEU A 42 14.19 -1.72 -2.51
N GLY A 43 13.91 -1.50 -1.22
CA GLY A 43 14.58 -0.50 -0.39
C GLY A 43 14.10 0.94 -0.58
N MET A 44 13.10 1.18 -1.44
CA MET A 44 12.51 2.49 -1.64
C MET A 44 10.98 2.42 -1.71
N THR A 45 10.31 3.52 -1.39
CA THR A 45 8.86 3.65 -1.29
C THR A 45 8.42 4.84 -2.14
N ARG A 46 7.73 4.55 -3.25
CA ARG A 46 7.26 5.51 -4.27
C ARG A 46 5.74 5.61 -4.28
N PHE A 47 5.22 6.53 -3.48
CA PHE A 47 3.79 6.81 -3.45
C PHE A 47 3.28 7.41 -4.78
N ASP A 48 4.12 8.10 -5.53
CA ASP A 48 3.76 8.62 -6.85
C ASP A 48 3.36 7.50 -7.82
N LYS A 49 4.07 6.37 -7.80
CA LYS A 49 3.77 5.19 -8.63
C LYS A 49 2.55 4.43 -8.15
N LEU A 50 2.39 4.32 -6.83
CA LEU A 50 1.18 3.77 -6.24
C LEU A 50 -0.06 4.54 -6.72
N PHE A 51 -0.05 5.88 -6.65
CA PHE A 51 -1.23 6.65 -7.03
C PHE A 51 -1.46 6.72 -8.54
N ASP A 52 -0.41 6.69 -9.38
CA ASP A 52 -0.57 6.50 -10.82
C ASP A 52 -1.36 5.22 -11.12
N HIS A 53 -1.06 4.13 -10.41
CA HIS A 53 -1.78 2.88 -10.53
C HIS A 53 -3.22 2.96 -9.98
N VAL A 54 -3.41 3.53 -8.79
CA VAL A 54 -4.75 3.62 -8.15
C VAL A 54 -5.72 4.47 -8.98
N ILE A 55 -5.23 5.55 -9.61
CA ILE A 55 -6.02 6.42 -10.48
C ILE A 55 -6.54 5.64 -11.70
N GLN A 56 -5.72 4.74 -12.25
CA GLN A 56 -6.07 3.93 -13.43
C GLN A 56 -6.85 2.65 -13.09
N SER A 57 -6.79 2.17 -11.85
CA SER A 57 -7.49 0.97 -11.39
C SER A 57 -9.02 1.15 -11.44
N THR A 58 -9.77 0.07 -11.58
CA THR A 58 -11.25 0.05 -11.44
C THR A 58 -11.70 -0.16 -9.99
N ALA A 59 -10.78 -0.39 -9.05
CA ALA A 59 -11.10 -0.60 -7.65
C ALA A 59 -11.72 0.65 -7.02
N GLN A 60 -12.85 0.47 -6.33
CA GLN A 60 -13.55 1.54 -5.60
C GLN A 60 -13.07 1.65 -4.15
N ASN A 61 -12.75 0.52 -3.51
CA ASN A 61 -12.27 0.49 -2.13
C ASN A 61 -10.82 0.00 -2.13
N ILE A 62 -9.89 0.86 -1.73
CA ILE A 62 -8.47 0.56 -1.63
C ILE A 62 -8.11 0.47 -0.15
N VAL A 63 -7.44 -0.61 0.24
CA VAL A 63 -6.85 -0.74 1.58
C VAL A 63 -5.34 -0.68 1.43
N LEU A 64 -4.74 0.36 1.99
CA LEU A 64 -3.32 0.64 1.91
C LEU A 64 -2.63 0.27 3.22
N LEU A 65 -1.76 -0.74 3.18
CA LEU A 65 -0.93 -1.15 4.31
C LEU A 65 0.46 -0.54 4.14
N THR A 66 0.88 0.33 5.04
CA THR A 66 2.14 1.06 4.90
C THR A 66 2.62 1.63 6.24
N ASP A 67 3.90 1.98 6.35
CA ASP A 67 4.43 2.87 7.38
C ASP A 67 4.38 4.35 6.95
N ALA A 68 3.91 4.62 5.73
CA ALA A 68 3.83 5.92 5.09
C ALA A 68 5.18 6.65 4.92
N LEU A 69 6.32 5.97 5.06
CA LEU A 69 7.63 6.61 4.88
C LEU A 69 7.99 6.69 3.39
N VAL A 70 7.80 7.87 2.78
CA VAL A 70 8.27 8.14 1.41
C VAL A 70 9.79 8.23 1.42
N THR A 71 10.45 7.34 0.68
CA THR A 71 11.92 7.36 0.54
C THR A 71 12.36 7.81 -0.85
N TYR A 72 11.47 7.84 -1.85
CA TYR A 72 11.76 8.33 -3.20
C TYR A 72 10.50 8.89 -3.89
N GLY A 73 10.68 9.82 -4.84
CA GLY A 73 9.58 10.41 -5.62
C GLY A 73 8.94 11.65 -4.98
N ASP A 74 7.71 11.94 -5.41
CA ASP A 74 6.96 13.13 -4.98
C ASP A 74 6.64 13.11 -3.47
N ARG A 75 6.70 14.29 -2.85
CA ARG A 75 6.35 14.54 -1.45
C ARG A 75 5.55 15.83 -1.32
N GLY A 76 4.86 15.99 -0.19
CA GLY A 76 4.13 17.22 0.13
C GLY A 76 3.14 17.62 -0.96
N ALA A 77 3.23 18.85 -1.45
CA ALA A 77 2.26 19.43 -2.39
C ALA A 77 2.07 18.60 -3.68
N ASN A 78 3.14 18.09 -4.30
CA ASN A 78 3.02 17.31 -5.54
C ASN A 78 2.21 16.02 -5.33
N LEU A 79 2.46 15.34 -4.20
CA LEU A 79 1.75 14.12 -3.84
C LEU A 79 0.28 14.41 -3.54
N THR A 80 0.02 15.51 -2.83
CA THR A 80 -1.34 16.01 -2.56
C THR A 80 -2.09 16.32 -3.86
N GLU A 81 -1.46 16.99 -4.83
CA GLU A 81 -2.08 17.27 -6.13
C GLU A 81 -2.40 15.99 -6.91
N LYS A 82 -1.54 14.98 -6.83
CA LYS A 82 -1.82 13.66 -7.44
C LYS A 82 -3.01 12.97 -6.76
N LEU A 83 -3.07 13.00 -5.43
CA LEU A 83 -4.20 12.46 -4.67
C LEU A 83 -5.53 13.15 -4.98
N LYS A 84 -5.51 14.45 -5.27
CA LYS A 84 -6.72 15.18 -5.71
C LYS A 84 -7.26 14.71 -7.06
N GLN A 85 -6.46 14.02 -7.88
CA GLN A 85 -6.91 13.43 -9.15
C GLN A 85 -7.67 12.11 -8.96
N LEU A 86 -7.74 11.58 -7.73
CA LEU A 86 -8.55 10.39 -7.44
C LEU A 86 -10.02 10.65 -7.78
N SER A 87 -10.59 9.73 -8.55
CA SER A 87 -12.01 9.80 -8.94
C SER A 87 -12.94 9.81 -7.72
N GLN A 88 -14.09 10.48 -7.86
CA GLN A 88 -15.03 10.67 -6.77
C GLN A 88 -15.71 9.38 -6.26
N ASP A 89 -15.52 8.25 -6.93
CA ASP A 89 -16.02 6.93 -6.53
C ASP A 89 -15.02 6.10 -5.72
N LYS A 90 -13.76 6.56 -5.59
CA LYS A 90 -12.70 5.83 -4.86
C LYS A 90 -12.61 6.22 -3.40
N THR A 91 -12.45 5.22 -2.54
CA THR A 91 -12.19 5.35 -1.10
C THR A 91 -10.89 4.65 -0.72
N ILE A 92 -10.00 5.34 0.00
CA ILE A 92 -8.72 4.78 0.47
C ILE A 92 -8.71 4.67 1.99
N PHE A 93 -8.69 3.44 2.50
CA PHE A 93 -8.46 3.13 3.90
C PHE A 93 -6.97 2.90 4.12
N VAL A 94 -6.39 3.61 5.10
CA VAL A 94 -4.97 3.49 5.40
C VAL A 94 -4.81 2.72 6.71
N LEU A 95 -4.13 1.59 6.65
CA LEU A 95 -3.65 0.85 7.81
C LEU A 95 -2.16 1.19 7.98
N ASN A 96 -1.88 2.09 8.92
CA ASN A 96 -0.53 2.56 9.21
C ASN A 96 0.14 1.62 10.23
N ILE A 97 1.21 0.93 9.84
CA ILE A 97 1.79 -0.18 10.61
C ILE A 97 3.26 0.10 10.91
N GLY A 98 3.64 -0.04 12.18
CA GLY A 98 5.05 -0.05 12.58
C GLY A 98 5.35 0.83 13.79
N THR A 99 6.65 1.00 14.06
CA THR A 99 7.15 1.86 15.16
C THR A 99 7.69 3.19 14.66
N LYS A 100 8.01 3.28 13.37
CA LYS A 100 8.44 4.50 12.69
C LYS A 100 7.50 4.68 11.52
N VAL A 101 6.63 5.66 11.62
CA VAL A 101 5.60 5.93 10.63
C VAL A 101 5.50 7.42 10.34
N ASP A 102 5.09 7.78 9.12
CA ASP A 102 4.68 9.14 8.76
C ASP A 102 3.18 9.28 8.96
N ALA A 103 2.77 9.64 10.18
CA ALA A 103 1.35 9.75 10.51
C ALA A 103 0.66 10.91 9.76
N GLU A 104 1.38 11.99 9.47
CA GLU A 104 0.84 13.14 8.74
C GLU A 104 0.52 12.76 7.30
N LEU A 105 1.44 12.10 6.61
CA LEU A 105 1.18 11.63 5.25
C LEU A 105 0.05 10.59 5.22
N ALA A 106 0.04 9.65 6.16
CA ALA A 106 -1.02 8.64 6.25
C ALA A 106 -2.41 9.29 6.42
N ASP A 107 -2.50 10.35 7.23
CA ASP A 107 -3.73 11.11 7.45
C ASP A 107 -4.15 11.87 6.18
N VAL A 108 -3.22 12.54 5.49
CA VAL A 108 -3.48 13.22 4.22
C VAL A 108 -4.01 12.25 3.16
N ILE A 109 -3.42 11.07 3.04
CA ILE A 109 -3.88 10.04 2.09
C ILE A 109 -5.30 9.59 2.43
N ALA A 110 -5.57 9.29 3.70
CA ALA A 110 -6.89 8.85 4.13
C ALA A 110 -7.95 9.94 3.93
N ALA A 111 -7.63 11.20 4.25
CA ALA A 111 -8.52 12.34 4.11
C ALA A 111 -8.88 12.63 2.64
N LEU A 112 -7.87 12.72 1.76
CA LEU A 112 -8.10 12.95 0.32
C LEU A 112 -8.74 11.73 -0.35
N GLY A 113 -8.40 10.53 0.12
CA GLY A 113 -9.04 9.29 -0.25
C GLY A 113 -10.42 9.08 0.38
N ARG A 114 -10.96 10.02 1.16
CA ARG A 114 -12.29 9.94 1.83
C ARG A 114 -12.52 8.66 2.65
N GLY A 115 -11.44 8.04 3.12
CA GLY A 115 -11.51 6.83 3.92
C GLY A 115 -11.20 7.11 5.38
N ARG A 116 -10.51 6.16 6.01
CA ARG A 116 -10.12 6.24 7.42
C ARG A 116 -8.68 5.78 7.59
N LEU A 117 -8.00 6.43 8.52
CA LEU A 117 -6.70 6.00 9.03
C LEU A 117 -6.91 5.13 10.27
N VAL A 118 -6.26 3.96 10.28
CA VAL A 118 -6.11 3.11 11.46
C VAL A 118 -4.63 2.89 11.68
N SER A 119 -4.12 3.22 12.86
CA SER A 119 -2.72 3.02 13.20
C SER A 119 -2.56 1.82 14.13
N VAL A 120 -1.66 0.91 13.77
CA VAL A 120 -1.32 -0.28 14.56
C VAL A 120 0.15 -0.21 14.94
N ALA A 121 0.41 0.03 16.23
CA ALA A 121 1.75 -0.06 16.78
C ALA A 121 2.17 -1.53 16.86
N VAL A 122 3.24 -1.89 16.16
CA VAL A 122 3.82 -3.24 16.25
C VAL A 122 4.94 -3.24 17.27
N SER A 123 4.68 -3.77 18.46
CA SER A 123 5.62 -3.77 19.60
C SER A 123 6.64 -4.91 19.58
N GLY A 124 6.52 -5.86 18.64
CA GLY A 124 7.45 -6.97 18.50
C GLY A 124 8.59 -6.66 17.53
N LYS A 125 9.80 -7.15 17.84
CA LYS A 125 10.81 -7.41 16.80
C LYS A 125 10.23 -8.48 15.87
N ALA A 126 9.37 -8.10 14.94
CA ALA A 126 9.08 -8.94 13.79
C ALA A 126 10.44 -9.20 13.14
N LYS A 127 10.95 -10.42 13.26
CA LYS A 127 12.14 -10.86 12.56
C LYS A 127 11.75 -10.99 11.09
N PHE A 128 11.55 -9.85 10.42
CA PHE A 128 11.73 -9.79 8.99
C PHE A 128 13.21 -10.12 8.80
N GLY A 129 13.50 -11.40 8.54
CA GLY A 129 14.79 -11.80 8.02
C GLY A 129 14.95 -10.99 6.74
N ALA A 130 15.64 -9.87 6.83
CA ALA A 130 15.96 -9.04 5.69
C ALA A 130 16.87 -9.88 4.81
N LYS A 131 16.26 -10.73 3.97
CA LYS A 131 16.89 -11.19 2.75
C LYS A 131 17.15 -9.88 1.99
N ARG A 132 18.34 -9.33 2.14
CA ARG A 132 18.81 -8.23 1.30
C ARG A 132 19.46 -8.90 0.09
N MET A 133 19.27 -8.34 -1.09
CA MET A 133 20.14 -8.70 -2.21
C MET A 133 21.58 -8.41 -1.77
N ASN A 134 22.39 -9.44 -1.59
CA ASN A 134 23.83 -9.25 -1.62
C ASN A 134 24.14 -8.81 -3.04
N ALA A 135 24.69 -7.59 -3.18
CA ALA A 135 25.22 -7.13 -4.45
C ALA A 135 26.24 -8.17 -4.94
N ALA A 136 25.94 -8.81 -6.06
CA ALA A 136 26.89 -9.60 -6.84
C ALA A 136 27.77 -8.64 -7.67
#